data_AF-V9D6Y6-F1
#
_entry.id   AF-V9D6Y6-F1
#
_cell.length_a   1.000
_cell.length_b   1.000
_cell.length_c   1.000
_cell.angle_alpha   90.00
_cell.angle_beta   90.00
_cell.angle_gamma   90.00
#
_symmetry.space_group_name_H-M   'P 1'
#
loop_
_entity.id
_entity.type
_entity.pdbx_description
1 polymer ?
#
loop_
_entity_poly.entity_id
_entity_poly.type
_entity_poly.pdbx_seq_one_letter_code
_entity_poly.pdbx_strand_id
1 'polypeptide(L)'
;MLCTSWLHSRVTGKALRSLTRASACPPTWIQQKKEVHALTILDRERQPASRRFSNHNRHQSTSATPSPLTQDLPTIYKPPTTGVISKLPSSWIPYAELIRLDKPAGTYYLFLPCMFSTLLAAPMAMVSPFQVVSTTALFFTGALIMRGAGCTINDLWDRNLDPHVERTKLRPIARKAITVEHAIVYLGAQLLTGLTLLLQFPLPCLYYGVPSLLLVTVYPLAKRVTHYPQFVLGLTFSWGAIMGFPALGIDLLSNPPALAAAAALYASCVAWTLNYDMIYAYMDIKDDAKAGIKSIAQAHEHNSKAALSVFSAAQIALLATAGYFAGAGPIFFIGSCGGGALALATMVRRVNLKDVKDCWWWFRKGAWITGGTISLGLVGDYLYRRSREESKVAAISV
;
A
#
# COMPACT_ATOMS: atom_id res chain seq x y z
N MET A 1 28.74 -50.11 4.69
CA MET A 1 28.99 -50.49 3.28
C MET A 1 28.72 -49.24 2.44
N LEU A 2 29.73 -48.38 2.25
CA LEU A 2 30.63 -48.37 1.06
C LEU A 2 29.79 -48.16 -0.22
N CYS A 3 29.92 -47.06 -0.97
CA CYS A 3 31.18 -46.52 -1.48
C CYS A 3 31.12 -45.01 -1.77
N THR A 4 32.07 -44.30 -1.20
CA THR A 4 32.61 -43.00 -1.63
C THR A 4 33.62 -43.18 -2.77
N SER A 5 33.78 -42.18 -3.66
CA SER A 5 35.05 -41.43 -3.87
C SER A 5 35.37 -41.03 -5.33
N TRP A 6 35.93 -39.81 -5.46
CA TRP A 6 36.79 -39.24 -6.52
C TRP A 6 36.14 -38.64 -7.79
N LEU A 7 36.43 -37.43 -8.28
CA LEU A 7 37.57 -36.46 -8.15
C LEU A 7 37.01 -35.02 -8.01
N HIS A 8 37.44 -34.17 -7.06
CA HIS A 8 38.61 -33.27 -7.09
C HIS A 8 39.13 -32.81 -8.46
N SER A 9 38.75 -31.60 -8.89
CA SER A 9 39.62 -30.75 -9.71
C SER A 9 39.51 -29.29 -9.29
N ARG A 10 40.67 -28.70 -8.99
CA ARG A 10 40.88 -27.29 -8.66
C ARG A 10 40.64 -26.45 -9.91
N VAL A 11 39.74 -25.47 -9.85
CA VAL A 11 39.73 -24.33 -10.76
C VAL A 11 39.77 -23.04 -9.94
N THR A 12 41.01 -22.62 -9.69
CA THR A 12 41.51 -21.24 -9.70
C THR A 12 40.48 -20.08 -9.66
N GLY A 13 40.44 -19.39 -8.51
CA GLY A 13 40.68 -17.94 -8.32
C GLY A 13 40.18 -16.84 -9.28
N LYS A 14 39.40 -17.12 -10.33
CA LYS A 14 38.91 -16.11 -11.29
C LYS A 14 37.38 -16.07 -11.46
N ALA A 15 36.63 -17.00 -10.89
CA ALA A 15 35.16 -17.02 -10.95
C ALA A 15 34.46 -16.09 -9.92
N LEU A 16 35.17 -15.60 -8.91
CA LEU A 16 34.60 -14.70 -7.88
C LEU A 16 34.63 -13.21 -8.25
N ARG A 17 35.18 -12.84 -9.43
CA ARG A 17 35.23 -11.46 -9.93
C ARG A 17 34.29 -11.17 -11.11
N SER A 18 33.57 -12.17 -11.62
CA SER A 18 32.57 -11.99 -12.70
C SER A 18 31.13 -11.86 -12.17
N LEU A 19 30.85 -12.24 -10.92
CA LEU A 19 29.52 -12.08 -10.30
C LEU A 19 29.28 -10.70 -9.65
N THR A 20 30.28 -9.81 -9.64
CA THR A 20 30.15 -8.41 -9.19
C THR A 20 30.02 -7.40 -10.34
N ARG A 21 29.85 -7.86 -11.59
CA ARG A 21 29.67 -6.98 -12.77
C ARG A 21 28.40 -7.21 -13.60
N ALA A 22 27.51 -8.12 -13.20
CA ALA A 22 26.28 -8.43 -13.94
C ALA A 22 25.02 -7.90 -13.26
N SER A 23 24.92 -6.57 -13.07
CA SER A 23 23.63 -5.88 -12.85
C SER A 23 23.77 -4.37 -13.12
N ALA A 24 24.53 -4.00 -14.15
CA ALA A 24 24.50 -2.65 -14.70
C ALA A 24 23.37 -2.60 -15.73
N CYS A 25 22.24 -1.99 -15.35
CA CYS A 25 21.21 -1.56 -16.31
C CYS A 25 21.84 -0.53 -17.28
N PRO A 26 21.49 -0.50 -18.58
CA PRO A 26 22.09 0.43 -19.53
C PRO A 26 21.86 1.90 -19.14
N PRO A 27 22.76 2.84 -19.51
CA PRO A 27 22.79 4.21 -18.99
C PRO A 27 21.74 5.17 -19.61
N THR A 28 20.73 4.67 -20.30
CA THR A 28 19.81 5.50 -21.11
C THR A 28 18.93 6.44 -20.28
N TRP A 29 18.60 6.08 -19.04
CA TRP A 29 17.80 6.94 -18.13
C TRP A 29 18.59 8.08 -17.49
N ILE A 30 19.89 7.90 -17.24
CA ILE A 30 20.77 8.95 -16.68
C ILE A 30 21.02 10.03 -17.74
N GLN A 31 21.13 9.64 -19.02
CA GLN A 31 21.26 10.56 -20.14
C GLN A 31 19.96 11.32 -20.44
N GLN A 32 18.79 10.67 -20.45
CA GLN A 32 17.52 11.37 -20.70
C GLN A 32 17.18 12.44 -19.64
N LYS A 33 17.45 12.20 -18.34
CA LYS A 33 17.25 13.24 -17.31
C LYS A 33 18.30 14.35 -17.34
N LYS A 34 19.55 14.05 -17.69
CA LYS A 34 20.59 15.08 -17.87
C LYS A 34 20.35 15.94 -19.11
N GLU A 35 19.88 15.36 -20.21
CA GLU A 35 19.59 16.07 -21.45
C GLU A 35 18.39 17.00 -21.32
N VAL A 36 17.32 16.62 -20.60
CA VAL A 36 16.18 17.51 -20.36
C VAL A 36 16.57 18.70 -19.46
N HIS A 37 17.45 18.50 -18.47
CA HIS A 37 17.95 19.62 -17.64
C HIS A 37 18.94 20.52 -18.40
N ALA A 38 19.74 19.98 -19.32
CA ALA A 38 20.65 20.76 -20.17
C ALA A 38 19.93 21.54 -21.27
N LEU A 39 18.88 20.96 -21.88
CA LEU A 39 18.06 21.63 -22.91
C LEU A 39 17.22 22.77 -22.34
N THR A 40 16.77 22.67 -21.08
CA THR A 40 16.05 23.77 -20.40
C THR A 40 16.96 24.98 -20.10
N ILE A 41 18.28 24.79 -20.06
CA ILE A 41 19.26 25.88 -19.86
C ILE A 41 19.70 26.51 -21.20
N LEU A 42 19.67 25.76 -22.30
CA LEU A 42 20.10 26.25 -23.62
C LEU A 42 19.00 26.93 -24.45
N ASP A 43 17.73 26.77 -24.11
CA ASP A 43 16.61 27.40 -24.83
C ASP A 43 16.30 28.84 -24.37
N ARG A 44 17.14 29.41 -23.48
CA ARG A 44 16.98 30.78 -22.97
C ARG A 44 17.80 31.84 -23.73
N GLU A 45 18.53 31.48 -24.79
CA GLU A 45 19.44 32.40 -25.52
C GLU A 45 19.16 32.58 -27.03
N ARG A 46 17.97 32.27 -27.56
CA ARG A 46 17.65 32.60 -28.97
C ARG A 46 16.30 33.30 -29.14
N GLN A 47 16.32 34.63 -29.18
CA GLN A 47 15.36 35.41 -29.95
C GLN A 47 16.10 36.35 -30.91
N PRO A 48 15.74 36.39 -32.21
CA PRO A 48 16.39 37.25 -33.18
C PRO A 48 15.79 38.67 -33.19
N ALA A 49 16.66 39.64 -33.45
CA ALA A 49 16.34 41.04 -33.65
C ALA A 49 15.71 41.30 -35.03
N SER A 50 14.68 42.16 -35.09
CA SER A 50 14.37 42.94 -36.29
C SER A 50 13.87 44.37 -35.94
N ARG A 51 14.51 45.35 -36.59
CA ARG A 51 14.28 46.82 -36.63
C ARG A 51 13.05 47.11 -37.51
N ARG A 52 12.34 48.26 -37.57
CA ARG A 52 12.30 49.66 -37.06
C ARG A 52 10.91 50.17 -37.57
N PHE A 53 10.15 51.07 -36.94
CA PHE A 53 10.26 52.54 -37.00
C PHE A 53 9.10 53.20 -36.19
N SER A 54 9.41 54.28 -35.46
CA SER A 54 8.67 55.56 -35.20
C SER A 54 7.17 55.54 -34.81
N ASN A 55 6.61 56.32 -33.86
CA ASN A 55 6.96 57.63 -33.29
C ASN A 55 6.13 57.93 -31.99
N HIS A 56 6.69 58.76 -31.11
CA HIS A 56 6.09 59.61 -30.03
C HIS A 56 5.04 59.08 -29.02
N ASN A 57 5.39 59.02 -27.71
CA ASN A 57 5.11 60.07 -26.71
C ASN A 57 5.56 59.70 -25.27
N ARG A 58 6.39 60.59 -24.69
CA ARG A 58 6.41 61.11 -23.31
C ARG A 58 5.90 60.25 -22.12
N HIS A 59 6.81 59.86 -21.23
CA HIS A 59 6.88 60.19 -19.77
C HIS A 59 7.43 59.06 -18.86
N GLN A 60 8.45 59.45 -18.08
CA GLN A 60 8.77 59.08 -16.69
C GLN A 60 9.31 57.67 -16.34
N SER A 61 10.63 57.69 -16.11
CA SER A 61 11.40 57.02 -15.05
C SER A 61 10.65 56.18 -14.01
N THR A 62 11.04 54.92 -13.86
CA THR A 62 11.45 54.34 -12.56
C THR A 62 12.43 53.19 -12.81
N SER A 63 13.63 53.33 -12.24
CA SER A 63 14.65 52.29 -12.14
C SER A 63 14.20 51.24 -11.10
N ALA A 64 13.98 50.00 -11.54
CA ALA A 64 13.79 48.87 -10.63
C ALA A 64 14.89 47.83 -10.91
N THR A 65 15.86 47.79 -10.01
CA THR A 65 16.85 46.72 -9.88
C THR A 65 16.12 45.38 -9.67
N PRO A 66 16.39 44.31 -10.43
CA PRO A 66 15.80 43.03 -10.13
C PRO A 66 16.41 42.46 -8.85
N SER A 67 15.59 42.34 -7.80
CA SER A 67 15.92 41.59 -6.58
C SER A 67 16.04 40.09 -6.89
N PRO A 68 17.05 39.38 -6.36
CA PRO A 68 17.13 37.93 -6.47
C PRO A 68 16.22 37.28 -5.42
N LEU A 69 14.99 36.93 -5.80
CA LEU A 69 14.10 36.00 -5.09
C LEU A 69 14.18 34.67 -5.86
N THR A 70 14.53 33.50 -5.35
CA THR A 70 14.60 32.98 -3.97
C THR A 70 15.56 31.80 -4.05
N GLN A 71 16.63 31.76 -3.25
CA GLN A 71 17.37 30.50 -3.04
C GLN A 71 16.49 29.62 -2.13
N ASP A 72 16.00 28.50 -2.65
CA ASP A 72 15.28 27.50 -1.86
C ASP A 72 16.20 27.03 -0.71
N LEU A 73 15.85 27.37 0.53
CA LEU A 73 16.55 26.89 1.72
C LEU A 73 16.55 25.35 1.72
N PRO A 74 17.68 24.69 2.07
CA PRO A 74 17.72 23.24 2.19
C PRO A 74 16.68 22.81 3.22
N THR A 75 15.92 21.78 2.89
CA THR A 75 14.78 21.32 3.67
C THR A 75 15.31 20.62 4.91
N ILE A 76 15.39 21.36 6.02
CA ILE A 76 15.96 20.86 7.27
C ILE A 76 15.01 19.80 7.84
N TYR A 77 15.54 18.58 8.04
CA TYR A 77 14.83 17.53 8.77
C TYR A 77 14.53 18.00 10.19
N LYS A 78 13.27 17.83 10.62
CA LYS A 78 12.85 18.05 12.00
C LYS A 78 12.32 16.72 12.56
N PRO A 79 12.83 16.24 13.71
CA PRO A 79 12.30 15.05 14.36
C PRO A 79 10.80 15.20 14.68
N PRO A 80 10.04 14.09 14.74
CA PRO A 80 8.64 14.14 15.15
C PRO A 80 8.53 14.70 16.58
N THR A 81 7.75 15.78 16.75
CA THR A 81 7.48 16.40 18.05
C THR A 81 6.22 15.88 18.72
N THR A 82 5.39 15.16 17.96
CA THR A 82 4.09 14.64 18.41
C THR A 82 3.91 13.18 18.00
N GLY A 83 3.02 12.46 18.70
CA GLY A 83 2.69 11.06 18.41
C GLY A 83 3.50 10.04 19.20
N VAL A 84 3.37 8.76 18.84
CA VAL A 84 4.03 7.65 19.55
C VAL A 84 5.54 7.65 19.31
N ILE A 85 5.98 8.05 18.12
CA ILE A 85 7.39 8.06 17.74
C ILE A 85 8.20 9.11 18.50
N SER A 86 7.60 10.25 18.86
CA SER A 86 8.31 11.30 19.60
C SER A 86 8.72 10.87 21.01
N LYS A 87 8.14 9.78 21.53
CA LYS A 87 8.49 9.17 22.82
C LYS A 87 9.59 8.11 22.71
N LEU A 88 9.99 7.72 21.51
CA LEU A 88 11.03 6.72 21.30
C LEU A 88 12.42 7.32 21.50
N PRO A 89 13.43 6.51 21.88
CA PRO A 89 14.82 6.94 21.88
C PRO A 89 15.22 7.51 20.51
N SER A 90 16.05 8.54 20.49
CA SER A 90 16.45 9.22 19.24
C SER A 90 17.09 8.28 18.21
N SER A 91 17.75 7.21 18.66
CA SER A 91 18.32 6.17 17.79
C SER A 91 17.28 5.27 17.11
N TRP A 92 16.07 5.17 17.68
CA TRP A 92 14.99 4.32 17.16
C TRP A 92 14.05 5.07 16.22
N ILE A 93 13.98 6.40 16.34
CA ILE A 93 13.12 7.26 15.50
C ILE A 93 13.31 6.98 14.00
N PRO A 94 14.54 6.91 13.44
CA PRO A 94 14.71 6.63 12.01
C PRO A 94 14.12 5.27 11.60
N TYR A 95 14.21 4.25 12.45
CA TYR A 95 13.66 2.91 12.15
C TYR A 95 12.14 2.92 12.22
N ALA A 96 11.57 3.67 13.15
CA ALA A 96 10.11 3.85 13.26
C ALA A 96 9.53 4.65 12.08
N GLU A 97 10.23 5.68 11.61
CA GLU A 97 9.90 6.41 10.38
C GLU A 97 10.05 5.52 9.14
N LEU A 98 11.07 4.65 9.10
CA LEU A 98 11.32 3.73 7.98
C LEU A 98 10.13 2.80 7.75
N ILE A 99 9.54 2.27 8.82
CA ILE A 99 8.34 1.42 8.76
C ILE A 99 7.02 2.20 8.67
N ARG A 100 7.09 3.53 8.58
CA ARG A 100 5.92 4.44 8.54
C ARG A 100 5.01 4.32 9.75
N LEU A 101 5.59 4.14 10.95
CA LEU A 101 4.82 4.12 12.19
C LEU A 101 4.14 5.48 12.46
N ASP A 102 4.62 6.57 11.85
CA ASP A 102 4.03 7.92 11.88
C ASP A 102 2.77 8.01 10.99
N LYS A 103 2.69 7.15 9.97
CA LYS A 103 1.64 7.16 8.93
C LYS A 103 1.03 5.76 8.79
N PRO A 104 0.30 5.27 9.81
CA PRO A 104 -0.16 3.87 9.89
C PRO A 104 -1.30 3.51 8.91
N ALA A 105 -1.73 4.43 8.05
CA ALA A 105 -2.82 4.19 7.09
C ALA A 105 -2.58 2.92 6.25
N GLY A 106 -1.36 2.72 5.76
CA GLY A 106 -1.01 1.52 4.99
C GLY A 106 -1.09 0.23 5.80
N THR A 107 -0.80 0.27 7.11
CA THR A 107 -0.96 -0.89 8.01
C THR A 107 -2.44 -1.24 8.16
N TYR A 108 -3.31 -0.24 8.33
CA TYR A 108 -4.75 -0.48 8.42
C TYR A 108 -5.31 -1.08 7.13
N TYR A 109 -4.90 -0.58 5.97
CA TYR A 109 -5.34 -1.14 4.69
C TYR A 109 -4.86 -2.57 4.45
N LEU A 110 -3.67 -2.95 4.93
CA LEU A 110 -3.19 -4.33 4.87
C LEU A 110 -3.91 -5.24 5.89
N PHE A 111 -4.28 -4.69 7.04
CA PHE A 111 -4.95 -5.42 8.13
C PHE A 111 -6.44 -5.67 7.90
N LEU A 112 -7.18 -4.67 7.41
CA LEU A 112 -8.65 -4.73 7.31
C LEU A 112 -9.16 -5.93 6.50
N PRO A 113 -8.57 -6.30 5.35
CA PRO A 113 -8.92 -7.54 4.65
C PRO A 113 -8.77 -8.80 5.51
N CYS A 114 -7.72 -8.90 6.34
CA CYS A 114 -7.54 -10.01 7.27
C CYS A 114 -8.65 -10.06 8.34
N MET A 115 -9.03 -8.90 8.86
CA MET A 115 -10.12 -8.82 9.84
C MET A 115 -11.47 -9.17 9.20
N PHE A 116 -11.72 -8.71 7.96
CA PHE A 116 -12.96 -9.03 7.25
C PHE A 116 -13.11 -10.54 7.03
N SER A 117 -12.05 -11.20 6.56
CA SER A 117 -12.08 -12.64 6.31
C SER A 117 -12.21 -13.44 7.59
N THR A 118 -11.51 -13.05 8.66
CA THR A 118 -11.63 -13.69 9.97
C THR A 118 -13.06 -13.60 10.50
N LEU A 119 -13.68 -12.41 10.44
CA LEU A 119 -15.05 -12.22 10.92
C LEU A 119 -16.10 -12.90 10.04
N LEU A 120 -15.89 -12.95 8.71
CA LEU A 120 -16.80 -13.63 7.80
C LEU A 120 -16.73 -15.16 7.95
N ALA A 121 -15.52 -15.70 8.17
CA ALA A 121 -15.28 -17.12 8.40
C ALA A 121 -15.69 -17.57 9.81
N ALA A 122 -15.69 -16.68 10.80
CA ALA A 122 -15.92 -17.06 12.19
C ALA A 122 -17.27 -17.74 12.47
N PRO A 123 -18.42 -17.26 11.94
CA PRO A 123 -19.69 -17.98 12.04
C PRO A 123 -19.72 -19.30 11.26
N MET A 124 -18.89 -19.47 10.21
CA MET A 124 -18.83 -20.71 9.44
C MET A 124 -18.07 -21.80 10.20
N ALA A 125 -17.00 -21.42 10.89
CA ALA A 125 -16.19 -22.32 11.72
C ALA A 125 -16.70 -22.46 13.17
N MET A 126 -17.77 -21.74 13.54
CA MET A 126 -18.35 -21.74 14.89
C MET A 126 -17.34 -21.42 16.01
N VAL A 127 -16.38 -20.55 15.72
CA VAL A 127 -15.27 -20.24 16.65
C VAL A 127 -15.70 -19.30 17.77
N SER A 128 -14.97 -19.38 18.88
CA SER A 128 -15.19 -18.53 20.06
C SER A 128 -14.74 -17.07 19.83
N PRO A 129 -15.28 -16.09 20.58
CA PRO A 129 -14.86 -14.70 20.47
C PRO A 129 -13.38 -14.52 20.77
N PHE A 130 -12.84 -15.33 21.70
CA PHE A 130 -11.42 -15.33 22.01
C PHE A 130 -10.56 -15.70 20.80
N GLN A 131 -10.93 -16.74 20.06
CA GLN A 131 -10.22 -17.14 18.83
C GLN A 131 -10.30 -16.07 17.73
N VAL A 132 -11.45 -15.39 17.60
CA VAL A 132 -11.60 -14.27 16.65
C VAL A 132 -10.65 -13.14 17.01
N VAL A 133 -10.61 -12.74 18.29
CA VAL A 133 -9.75 -11.66 18.78
C VAL A 133 -8.28 -12.03 18.66
N SER A 134 -7.88 -13.24 19.07
CA SER A 134 -6.48 -13.69 19.00
C SER A 134 -5.98 -13.76 17.55
N THR A 135 -6.78 -14.33 16.65
CA THR A 135 -6.46 -14.43 15.22
C THR A 135 -6.35 -13.04 14.58
N THR A 136 -7.29 -12.15 14.88
CA THR A 136 -7.28 -10.76 14.40
C THR A 136 -6.07 -9.99 14.94
N ALA A 137 -5.70 -10.19 16.20
CA ALA A 137 -4.52 -9.55 16.81
C ALA A 137 -3.21 -10.05 16.18
N LEU A 138 -3.10 -11.35 15.89
CA LEU A 138 -1.98 -11.91 15.14
C LEU A 138 -1.88 -11.30 13.74
N PHE A 139 -3.00 -11.20 13.02
CA PHE A 139 -3.03 -10.55 11.71
C PHE A 139 -2.67 -9.05 11.78
N PHE A 140 -3.13 -8.32 12.79
CA PHE A 140 -2.77 -6.91 12.98
C PHE A 140 -1.26 -6.74 13.19
N THR A 141 -0.69 -7.58 14.05
CA THR A 141 0.76 -7.58 14.32
C THR A 141 1.54 -7.95 13.06
N GLY A 142 1.09 -8.97 12.33
CA GLY A 142 1.67 -9.38 11.06
C GLY A 142 1.59 -8.26 10.01
N ALA A 143 0.45 -7.59 9.87
CA ALA A 143 0.27 -6.47 8.96
C ALA A 143 1.20 -5.30 9.30
N LEU A 144 1.38 -4.97 10.59
CA LEU A 144 2.31 -3.93 11.03
C LEU A 144 3.75 -4.26 10.62
N ILE A 145 4.21 -5.48 10.90
CA ILE A 145 5.56 -5.93 10.58
C ILE A 145 5.79 -6.02 9.07
N MET A 146 4.89 -6.68 8.33
CA MET A 146 5.03 -6.90 6.90
C MET A 146 4.84 -5.62 6.08
N ARG A 147 3.97 -4.69 6.52
CA ARG A 147 3.91 -3.35 5.93
C ARG A 147 5.23 -2.62 6.14
N GLY A 148 5.78 -2.71 7.35
CA GLY A 148 7.10 -2.15 7.67
C GLY A 148 8.21 -2.72 6.79
N ALA A 149 8.25 -4.04 6.59
CA ALA A 149 9.20 -4.70 5.70
C ALA A 149 9.07 -4.20 4.25
N GLY A 150 7.82 -4.10 3.75
CA GLY A 150 7.56 -3.55 2.42
C GLY A 150 8.04 -2.10 2.27
N CYS A 151 7.88 -1.26 3.32
CA CYS A 151 8.43 0.10 3.32
C CYS A 151 9.97 0.12 3.33
N THR A 152 10.62 -0.76 4.11
CA THR A 152 12.07 -0.92 4.09
C THR A 152 12.59 -1.32 2.70
N ILE A 153 11.95 -2.31 2.05
CA ILE A 153 12.31 -2.75 0.69
C ILE A 153 12.15 -1.60 -0.31
N ASN A 154 11.03 -0.87 -0.25
CA ASN A 154 10.79 0.25 -1.15
C ASN A 154 11.88 1.34 -1.00
N ASP A 155 12.20 1.75 0.23
CA ASP A 155 13.23 2.77 0.47
C ASP A 155 14.64 2.26 0.09
N LEU A 156 14.91 0.95 0.18
CA LEU A 156 16.17 0.34 -0.27
C LEU A 156 16.34 0.37 -1.80
N TRP A 157 15.25 0.17 -2.54
CA TRP A 157 15.22 0.26 -4.00
C TRP A 157 15.23 1.70 -4.51
N ASP A 158 14.52 2.58 -3.83
CA ASP A 158 14.40 3.99 -4.19
C ASP A 158 15.54 4.86 -3.64
N ARG A 159 16.54 4.29 -2.94
CA ARG A 159 17.62 5.02 -2.24
C ARG A 159 18.40 6.05 -3.08
N ASN A 160 18.50 5.82 -4.39
CA ASN A 160 19.19 6.74 -5.32
C ASN A 160 18.24 7.80 -5.89
N LEU A 161 16.94 7.54 -5.88
CA LEU A 161 15.89 8.39 -6.43
C LEU A 161 15.32 9.32 -5.36
N ASP A 162 15.02 8.78 -4.18
CA ASP A 162 14.38 9.50 -3.08
C ASP A 162 15.09 10.81 -2.67
N PRO A 163 16.43 10.92 -2.63
CA PRO A 163 17.11 12.18 -2.33
C PRO A 163 16.75 13.33 -3.29
N HIS A 164 16.26 13.03 -4.49
CA HIS A 164 15.95 13.99 -5.55
C HIS A 164 14.46 14.30 -5.66
N VAL A 165 13.62 13.79 -4.75
CA VAL A 165 12.15 13.96 -4.79
C VAL A 165 11.69 14.66 -3.52
N GLU A 166 10.97 15.78 -3.68
CA GLU A 166 10.55 16.66 -2.58
C GLU A 166 9.87 15.91 -1.43
N ARG A 167 8.95 15.00 -1.78
CA ARG A 167 8.17 14.22 -0.81
C ARG A 167 9.00 13.17 -0.06
N THR A 168 10.10 12.69 -0.64
CA THR A 168 10.79 11.47 -0.16
C THR A 168 12.25 11.69 0.23
N LYS A 169 12.81 12.86 -0.05
CA LYS A 169 14.19 13.24 0.33
C LYS A 169 14.47 13.19 1.83
N LEU A 170 13.43 13.32 2.66
CA LEU A 170 13.54 13.24 4.13
C LEU A 170 13.33 11.82 4.68
N ARG A 171 13.20 10.79 3.83
CA ARG A 171 13.13 9.40 4.29
C ARG A 171 14.45 8.97 4.96
N PRO A 172 14.44 8.06 5.95
CA PRO A 172 15.62 7.70 6.73
C PRO A 172 16.83 7.25 5.91
N ILE A 173 16.64 6.41 4.89
CA ILE A 173 17.73 5.95 4.02
C ILE A 173 18.20 7.09 3.10
N ALA A 174 17.27 7.86 2.52
CA ALA A 174 17.57 8.97 1.61
C ALA A 174 18.39 10.09 2.28
N ARG A 175 18.04 10.45 3.53
CA ARG A 175 18.77 11.43 4.35
C ARG A 175 19.99 10.87 5.07
N LYS A 176 20.34 9.60 4.81
CA LYS A 176 21.46 8.87 5.43
C LYS A 176 21.37 8.72 6.95
N ALA A 177 20.17 8.78 7.53
CA ALA A 177 19.96 8.48 8.95
C ALA A 177 20.06 6.98 9.26
N ILE A 178 19.84 6.12 8.25
CA ILE A 178 20.08 4.67 8.30
C ILE A 178 20.95 4.29 7.11
N THR A 179 22.02 3.53 7.35
CA THR A 179 22.88 2.97 6.29
C THR A 179 22.19 1.82 5.58
N VAL A 180 22.62 1.51 4.35
CA VAL A 180 22.02 0.41 3.56
C VAL A 180 22.20 -0.93 4.28
N GLU A 181 23.35 -1.14 4.91
CA GLU A 181 23.69 -2.35 5.67
C GLU A 181 22.75 -2.51 6.87
N HIS A 182 22.54 -1.45 7.65
CA HIS A 182 21.60 -1.49 8.78
C HIS A 182 20.15 -1.70 8.32
N ALA A 183 19.74 -1.09 7.20
CA ALA A 183 18.42 -1.31 6.64
C ALA A 183 18.21 -2.77 6.18
N ILE A 184 19.24 -3.43 5.63
CA ILE A 184 19.18 -4.85 5.25
C ILE A 184 19.09 -5.75 6.50
N VAL A 185 19.88 -5.50 7.55
CA VAL A 185 19.80 -6.24 8.81
C VAL A 185 18.41 -6.08 9.44
N TYR A 186 17.89 -4.86 9.45
CA TYR A 186 16.56 -4.58 9.96
C TYR A 186 15.46 -5.26 9.14
N LEU A 187 15.59 -5.30 7.81
CA LEU A 187 14.71 -6.07 6.94
C LEU A 187 14.75 -7.56 7.29
N GLY A 188 15.94 -8.14 7.51
CA GLY A 188 16.09 -9.52 7.96
C GLY A 188 15.33 -9.79 9.26
N ALA A 189 15.46 -8.90 10.24
CA ALA A 189 14.72 -8.99 11.51
C ALA A 189 13.19 -8.90 11.31
N GLN A 190 12.72 -8.00 10.44
CA GLN A 190 11.30 -7.88 10.10
C GLN A 190 10.75 -9.16 9.46
N LEU A 191 11.48 -9.74 8.51
CA LEU A 191 11.06 -10.97 7.81
C LEU A 191 11.07 -12.19 8.73
N LEU A 192 12.06 -12.32 9.62
CA LEU A 192 12.10 -13.39 10.63
C LEU A 192 10.97 -13.25 11.65
N THR A 193 10.65 -12.02 12.06
CA THR A 193 9.50 -11.75 12.93
C THR A 193 8.19 -12.09 12.23
N GLY A 194 8.05 -11.69 10.95
CA GLY A 194 6.90 -12.06 10.12
C GLY A 194 6.74 -13.57 9.94
N LEU A 195 7.84 -14.30 9.74
CA LEU A 195 7.84 -15.76 9.67
C LEU A 195 7.41 -16.39 11.01
N THR A 196 7.90 -15.88 12.14
CA THR A 196 7.51 -16.36 13.47
C THR A 196 6.01 -16.17 13.73
N LEU A 197 5.42 -15.07 13.24
CA LEU A 197 3.97 -14.86 13.29
C LEU A 197 3.23 -15.81 12.34
N LEU A 198 3.74 -16.03 11.12
CA LEU A 198 3.14 -16.94 10.16
C LEU A 198 3.10 -18.39 10.70
N LEU A 199 4.16 -18.83 11.38
CA LEU A 199 4.25 -20.17 11.97
C LEU A 199 3.32 -20.39 13.19
N GLN A 200 2.72 -19.33 13.73
CA GLN A 200 1.68 -19.45 14.77
C GLN A 200 0.30 -19.77 14.18
N PHE A 201 0.10 -19.60 12.87
CA PHE A 201 -1.12 -20.00 12.20
C PHE A 201 -1.11 -21.50 11.86
N PRO A 202 -2.29 -22.11 11.63
CA PRO A 202 -2.38 -23.47 11.09
C PRO A 202 -1.57 -23.63 9.80
N LEU A 203 -0.95 -24.81 9.61
CA LEU A 203 -0.11 -25.10 8.44
C LEU A 203 -0.76 -24.75 7.08
N PRO A 204 -2.09 -24.93 6.86
CA PRO A 204 -2.76 -24.47 5.64
C PRO A 204 -2.51 -23.00 5.28
N CYS A 205 -2.38 -22.11 6.27
CA CYS A 205 -2.07 -20.70 6.02
C CYS A 205 -0.74 -20.50 5.29
N LEU A 206 0.24 -21.39 5.47
CA LEU A 206 1.49 -21.32 4.71
C LEU A 206 1.22 -21.58 3.21
N TYR A 207 0.45 -22.62 2.88
CA TYR A 207 0.13 -22.95 1.49
C TYR A 207 -0.67 -21.85 0.78
N TYR A 208 -1.63 -21.23 1.48
CA TYR A 208 -2.39 -20.08 0.93
C TYR A 208 -1.59 -18.77 0.94
N GLY A 209 -0.64 -18.61 1.86
CA GLY A 209 0.16 -17.40 2.02
C GLY A 209 1.30 -17.29 1.00
N VAL A 210 2.01 -18.38 0.71
CA VAL A 210 3.19 -18.39 -0.18
C VAL A 210 2.91 -17.80 -1.58
N PRO A 211 1.79 -18.11 -2.26
CA PRO A 211 1.51 -17.52 -3.57
C PRO A 211 1.43 -15.99 -3.58
N SER A 212 1.14 -15.35 -2.44
CA SER A 212 1.14 -13.88 -2.33
C SER A 212 2.52 -13.27 -2.60
N LEU A 213 3.61 -14.00 -2.32
CA LEU A 213 4.97 -13.52 -2.53
C LEU A 213 5.27 -13.22 -4.01
N LEU A 214 4.64 -13.98 -4.93
CA LEU A 214 4.71 -13.70 -6.36
C LEU A 214 4.13 -12.31 -6.68
N LEU A 215 2.97 -11.97 -6.11
CA LEU A 215 2.35 -10.67 -6.34
C LEU A 215 3.18 -9.55 -5.69
N VAL A 216 3.68 -9.77 -4.48
CA VAL A 216 4.50 -8.77 -3.76
C VAL A 216 5.78 -8.46 -4.52
N THR A 217 6.42 -9.46 -5.12
CA THR A 217 7.64 -9.28 -5.92
C THR A 217 7.36 -8.61 -7.26
N VAL A 218 6.21 -8.89 -7.89
CA VAL A 218 5.81 -8.29 -9.18
C VAL A 218 5.31 -6.85 -9.04
N TYR A 219 4.66 -6.49 -7.93
CA TYR A 219 4.03 -5.17 -7.76
C TYR A 219 4.93 -3.97 -8.09
N PRO A 220 6.20 -3.90 -7.63
CA PRO A 220 7.03 -2.74 -7.95
C PRO A 220 7.38 -2.62 -9.43
N LEU A 221 7.39 -3.74 -10.18
CA LEU A 221 7.52 -3.73 -11.64
C LEU A 221 6.26 -3.20 -12.32
N ALA A 222 5.08 -3.41 -11.73
CA ALA A 222 3.80 -2.97 -12.29
C ALA A 222 3.77 -1.46 -12.57
N LYS A 223 4.37 -0.66 -11.68
CA LYS A 223 4.50 0.81 -11.87
C LYS A 223 5.21 1.22 -13.16
N ARG A 224 6.00 0.31 -13.75
CA ARG A 224 6.81 0.57 -14.95
C ARG A 224 6.15 0.08 -16.23
N VAL A 225 5.21 -0.86 -16.14
CA VAL A 225 4.66 -1.58 -17.31
C VAL A 225 3.18 -1.34 -17.54
N THR A 226 2.42 -0.86 -16.55
CA THR A 226 0.97 -0.69 -16.67
C THR A 226 0.48 0.68 -16.19
N HIS A 227 -0.66 1.12 -16.73
CA HIS A 227 -1.43 2.27 -16.22
C HIS A 227 -2.25 1.93 -14.97
N TYR A 228 -2.30 0.65 -14.56
CA TYR A 228 -3.08 0.19 -13.41
C TYR A 228 -2.22 -0.46 -12.31
N PRO A 229 -1.13 0.18 -11.83
CA PRO A 229 -0.35 -0.38 -10.73
C PRO A 229 -1.18 -0.51 -9.44
N GLN A 230 -2.24 0.27 -9.29
CA GLN A 230 -3.22 0.19 -8.20
C GLN A 230 -3.95 -1.16 -8.19
N PHE A 231 -4.20 -1.76 -9.35
CA PHE A 231 -4.84 -3.07 -9.44
C PHE A 231 -3.91 -4.15 -8.88
N VAL A 232 -2.63 -4.13 -9.30
CA VAL A 232 -1.61 -5.06 -8.79
C VAL A 232 -1.37 -4.85 -7.30
N LEU A 233 -1.37 -3.59 -6.84
CA LEU A 233 -1.37 -3.28 -5.41
C LEU A 233 -2.57 -3.92 -4.70
N GLY A 234 -3.77 -3.78 -5.27
CA GLY A 234 -4.99 -4.40 -4.77
C GLY A 234 -4.84 -5.90 -4.59
N LEU A 235 -4.27 -6.60 -5.57
CA LEU A 235 -4.00 -8.03 -5.47
C LEU A 235 -3.06 -8.36 -4.30
N THR A 236 -2.02 -7.55 -4.08
CA THR A 236 -1.10 -7.77 -2.95
C THR A 236 -1.71 -7.45 -1.58
N PHE A 237 -2.35 -6.28 -1.44
CA PHE A 237 -2.85 -5.79 -0.15
C PHE A 237 -4.11 -6.53 0.30
N SER A 238 -4.89 -7.04 -0.65
CA SER A 238 -6.15 -7.72 -0.35
C SER A 238 -5.98 -9.17 0.03
N TRP A 239 -4.77 -9.76 -0.06
CA TRP A 239 -4.55 -11.19 0.17
C TRP A 239 -5.05 -11.67 1.54
N GLY A 240 -5.03 -10.78 2.54
CA GLY A 240 -5.64 -11.01 3.85
C GLY A 240 -7.12 -11.44 3.81
N ALA A 241 -7.87 -11.04 2.79
CA ALA A 241 -9.26 -11.44 2.57
C ALA A 241 -9.46 -12.96 2.37
N ILE A 242 -8.38 -13.69 2.09
CA ILE A 242 -8.39 -15.15 1.97
C ILE A 242 -7.94 -15.80 3.28
N MET A 243 -6.96 -15.20 3.96
CA MET A 243 -6.20 -15.82 5.03
C MET A 243 -7.00 -16.14 6.30
N GLY A 244 -8.09 -15.42 6.57
CA GLY A 244 -8.93 -15.66 7.75
C GLY A 244 -9.63 -17.02 7.76
N PHE A 245 -9.95 -17.57 6.58
CA PHE A 245 -10.61 -18.87 6.45
C PHE A 245 -9.70 -20.03 6.92
N PRO A 246 -8.52 -20.26 6.31
CA PRO A 246 -7.61 -21.32 6.77
C PRO A 246 -7.08 -21.06 8.19
N ALA A 247 -6.98 -19.79 8.62
CA ALA A 247 -6.57 -19.46 9.98
C ALA A 247 -7.57 -19.96 11.05
N LEU A 248 -8.85 -20.03 10.70
CA LEU A 248 -9.91 -20.59 11.55
C LEU A 248 -10.22 -22.07 11.23
N GLY A 249 -9.36 -22.73 10.47
CA GLY A 249 -9.48 -24.16 10.15
C GLY A 249 -10.41 -24.49 8.97
N ILE A 250 -10.86 -23.49 8.20
CA ILE A 250 -11.64 -23.71 6.99
C ILE A 250 -10.69 -23.91 5.81
N ASP A 251 -10.60 -25.15 5.32
CA ASP A 251 -9.93 -25.45 4.06
C ASP A 251 -10.81 -24.99 2.89
N LEU A 252 -10.30 -24.06 2.08
CA LEU A 252 -11.04 -23.48 0.96
C LEU A 252 -11.14 -24.46 -0.20
N LEU A 253 -10.20 -25.39 -0.36
CA LEU A 253 -10.24 -26.32 -1.50
C LEU A 253 -11.30 -27.42 -1.32
N SER A 254 -11.59 -27.80 -0.08
CA SER A 254 -12.63 -28.77 0.24
C SER A 254 -14.01 -28.16 0.52
N ASN A 255 -14.11 -26.83 0.65
CA ASN A 255 -15.37 -26.13 0.97
C ASN A 255 -15.75 -25.11 -0.12
N PRO A 256 -16.53 -25.51 -1.15
CA PRO A 256 -16.89 -24.62 -2.27
C PRO A 256 -17.61 -23.32 -1.86
N PRO A 257 -18.57 -23.33 -0.90
CA PRO A 257 -19.15 -22.08 -0.40
C PRO A 257 -18.11 -21.14 0.23
N ALA A 258 -17.18 -21.66 1.04
CA ALA A 258 -16.12 -20.86 1.63
C ALA A 258 -15.16 -20.30 0.57
N LEU A 259 -14.82 -21.08 -0.46
CA LEU A 259 -14.01 -20.63 -1.59
C LEU A 259 -14.68 -19.47 -2.32
N ALA A 260 -15.97 -19.59 -2.64
CA ALA A 260 -16.73 -18.56 -3.31
C ALA A 260 -16.83 -17.28 -2.46
N ALA A 261 -17.05 -17.43 -1.15
CA ALA A 261 -17.06 -16.31 -0.21
C ALA A 261 -15.69 -15.61 -0.13
N ALA A 262 -14.61 -16.36 0.01
CA ALA A 262 -13.24 -15.83 0.06
C ALA A 262 -12.85 -15.12 -1.24
N ALA A 263 -13.16 -15.71 -2.39
CA ALA A 263 -12.88 -15.12 -3.71
C ALA A 263 -13.66 -13.81 -3.92
N ALA A 264 -14.95 -13.78 -3.56
CA ALA A 264 -15.77 -12.57 -3.65
C ALA A 264 -15.29 -11.49 -2.67
N LEU A 265 -14.92 -11.85 -1.44
CA LEU A 265 -14.37 -10.91 -0.46
C LEU A 265 -13.02 -10.34 -0.90
N TYR A 266 -12.14 -11.19 -1.45
CA TYR A 266 -10.88 -10.78 -2.02
C TYR A 266 -11.08 -9.80 -3.17
N ALA A 267 -11.95 -10.11 -4.13
CA ALA A 267 -12.28 -9.21 -5.23
C ALA A 267 -12.90 -7.89 -4.74
N SER A 268 -13.74 -7.93 -3.70
CA SER A 268 -14.28 -6.74 -3.04
C SER A 268 -13.17 -5.85 -2.47
N CYS A 269 -12.20 -6.44 -1.77
CA CYS A 269 -11.06 -5.71 -1.21
C CYS A 269 -10.12 -5.14 -2.30
N VAL A 270 -9.96 -5.85 -3.43
CA VAL A 270 -9.21 -5.35 -4.60
C VAL A 270 -9.91 -4.12 -5.18
N ALA A 271 -11.24 -4.18 -5.38
CA ALA A 271 -12.03 -3.04 -5.85
C ALA A 271 -11.97 -1.86 -4.87
N TRP A 272 -11.97 -2.14 -3.56
CA TRP A 272 -11.76 -1.10 -2.55
C TRP A 272 -10.37 -0.46 -2.64
N THR A 273 -9.34 -1.26 -2.92
CA THR A 273 -7.96 -0.79 -3.12
C THR A 273 -7.84 0.13 -4.32
N LEU A 274 -8.48 -0.22 -5.44
CA LEU A 274 -8.57 0.70 -6.58
C LEU A 274 -9.17 2.04 -6.18
N ASN A 275 -10.16 2.03 -5.28
CA ASN A 275 -10.86 3.21 -4.85
C ASN A 275 -9.98 4.15 -4.00
N TYR A 276 -9.44 3.66 -2.88
CA TYR A 276 -8.65 4.51 -2.00
C TYR A 276 -7.26 4.85 -2.57
N ASP A 277 -6.65 3.94 -3.32
CA ASP A 277 -5.30 4.16 -3.87
C ASP A 277 -5.34 5.04 -5.12
N MET A 278 -6.47 5.08 -5.85
CA MET A 278 -6.71 6.10 -6.86
C MET A 278 -6.74 7.51 -6.25
N ILE A 279 -7.43 7.71 -5.12
CA ILE A 279 -7.45 8.99 -4.40
C ILE A 279 -6.04 9.36 -3.93
N TYR A 280 -5.30 8.39 -3.41
CA TYR A 280 -3.91 8.60 -3.01
C TYR A 280 -3.02 9.00 -4.19
N ALA A 281 -3.20 8.38 -5.36
CA ALA A 281 -2.44 8.71 -6.57
C ALA A 281 -2.70 10.14 -7.09
N TYR A 282 -3.85 10.76 -6.80
CA TYR A 282 -4.09 12.17 -7.14
C TYR A 282 -3.15 13.14 -6.41
N MET A 283 -2.51 12.73 -5.32
CA MET A 283 -1.53 13.55 -4.62
C MET A 283 -0.26 13.78 -5.43
N ASP A 284 0.16 12.78 -6.21
CA ASP A 284 1.41 12.77 -6.97
C ASP A 284 1.17 12.94 -8.49
N ILE A 285 -0.08 13.13 -8.96
CA ILE A 285 -0.45 13.11 -10.39
C ILE A 285 0.38 14.06 -11.27
N LYS A 286 0.69 15.27 -10.79
CA LYS A 286 1.47 16.28 -11.52
C LYS A 286 2.94 15.89 -11.67
N ASP A 287 3.50 15.28 -10.64
CA ASP A 287 4.91 14.88 -10.61
C ASP A 287 5.09 13.56 -11.37
N ASP A 288 4.12 12.64 -11.25
CA ASP A 288 4.06 11.39 -12.01
C ASP A 288 3.95 11.64 -13.52
N ALA A 289 3.12 12.61 -13.93
CA ALA A 289 2.97 12.97 -15.35
C ALA A 289 4.29 13.51 -15.94
N LYS A 290 5.00 14.36 -15.19
CA LYS A 290 6.33 14.88 -15.59
C LYS A 290 7.39 13.77 -15.63
N ALA A 291 7.28 12.77 -14.77
CA ALA A 291 8.21 11.63 -14.71
C ALA A 291 7.88 10.51 -15.71
N GLY A 292 6.78 10.62 -16.47
CA GLY A 292 6.30 9.57 -17.39
C GLY A 292 5.78 8.32 -16.65
N ILE A 293 5.47 8.43 -15.36
CA ILE A 293 4.91 7.34 -14.55
C ILE A 293 3.42 7.25 -14.83
N LYS A 294 2.95 6.06 -15.17
CA LYS A 294 1.57 5.78 -15.54
C LYS A 294 0.74 5.41 -14.32
N SER A 295 -0.47 5.97 -14.17
CA SER A 295 -1.36 5.67 -13.04
C SER A 295 -2.85 5.68 -13.43
N ILE A 296 -3.69 5.01 -12.63
CA ILE A 296 -5.15 4.99 -12.85
C ILE A 296 -5.77 6.38 -12.73
N ALA A 297 -5.17 7.25 -11.91
CA ALA A 297 -5.58 8.65 -11.75
C ALA A 297 -5.37 9.45 -13.05
N GLN A 298 -4.28 9.18 -13.79
CA GLN A 298 -4.07 9.78 -15.11
C GLN A 298 -5.01 9.19 -16.16
N ALA A 299 -5.22 7.86 -16.15
CA ALA A 299 -6.12 7.19 -17.09
C ALA A 299 -7.58 7.69 -16.97
N HIS A 300 -7.99 8.10 -15.77
CA HIS A 300 -9.34 8.55 -15.44
C HIS A 300 -9.40 10.02 -15.00
N GLU A 301 -8.49 10.88 -15.48
CA GLU A 301 -8.46 12.30 -15.07
C GLU A 301 -9.78 13.04 -15.41
N HIS A 302 -10.40 12.71 -16.54
CA HIS A 302 -11.64 13.35 -17.01
C HIS A 302 -12.93 12.74 -16.43
N ASN A 303 -12.87 11.54 -15.84
CA ASN A 303 -14.05 10.80 -15.35
C ASN A 303 -13.81 10.18 -13.96
N SER A 304 -12.95 10.77 -13.14
CA SER A 304 -12.45 10.19 -11.90
C SER A 304 -13.55 9.80 -10.93
N LYS A 305 -14.55 10.68 -10.77
CA LYS A 305 -15.70 10.42 -9.89
C LYS A 305 -16.56 9.26 -10.37
N ALA A 306 -16.72 9.10 -11.69
CA ALA A 306 -17.42 7.98 -12.26
C ALA A 306 -16.67 6.67 -12.02
N ALA A 307 -15.35 6.65 -12.23
CA ALA A 307 -14.50 5.50 -11.94
C ALA A 307 -14.56 5.10 -10.45
N LEU A 308 -14.42 6.07 -9.53
CA LEU A 308 -14.57 5.83 -8.09
C LEU A 308 -15.96 5.28 -7.74
N SER A 309 -17.01 5.74 -8.42
CA SER A 309 -18.38 5.24 -8.22
C SER A 309 -18.52 3.79 -8.68
N VAL A 310 -17.96 3.43 -9.83
CA VAL A 310 -17.94 2.06 -10.35
C VAL A 310 -17.17 1.13 -9.41
N PHE A 311 -15.98 1.52 -8.95
CA PHE A 311 -15.21 0.71 -7.99
C PHE A 311 -15.94 0.57 -6.65
N SER A 312 -16.64 1.62 -6.20
CA SER A 312 -17.47 1.55 -4.99
C SER A 312 -18.62 0.55 -5.16
N ALA A 313 -19.34 0.63 -6.28
CA ALA A 313 -20.46 -0.26 -6.57
C ALA A 313 -19.99 -1.73 -6.69
N ALA A 314 -18.88 -1.95 -7.40
CA ALA A 314 -18.26 -3.27 -7.53
C ALA A 314 -17.84 -3.83 -6.18
N GLN A 315 -17.18 -3.03 -5.33
CA GLN A 315 -16.81 -3.44 -3.98
C GLN A 315 -18.03 -3.92 -3.19
N ILE A 316 -19.11 -3.14 -3.14
CA ILE A 316 -20.30 -3.48 -2.36
C ILE A 316 -21.04 -4.69 -2.93
N ALA A 317 -21.17 -4.79 -4.25
CA ALA A 317 -21.76 -5.95 -4.90
C ALA A 317 -20.99 -7.23 -4.54
N LEU A 318 -19.66 -7.21 -4.67
CA LEU A 318 -18.79 -8.34 -4.33
C LEU A 318 -18.80 -8.65 -2.82
N LEU A 319 -18.92 -7.64 -1.96
CA LEU A 319 -19.07 -7.85 -0.52
C LEU A 319 -20.39 -8.55 -0.19
N ALA A 320 -21.49 -8.14 -0.83
CA ALA A 320 -22.78 -8.79 -0.69
C ALA A 320 -22.74 -10.23 -1.21
N THR A 321 -22.07 -10.48 -2.34
CA THR A 321 -21.82 -11.84 -2.86
C THR A 321 -21.04 -12.69 -1.87
N ALA A 322 -20.01 -12.13 -1.22
CA ALA A 322 -19.25 -12.84 -0.19
C ALA A 322 -20.14 -13.24 1.00
N GLY A 323 -20.97 -12.32 1.48
CA GLY A 323 -21.94 -12.60 2.54
C GLY A 323 -22.96 -13.66 2.15
N TYR A 324 -23.46 -13.63 0.90
CA TYR A 324 -24.39 -14.63 0.38
C TYR A 324 -23.79 -16.05 0.45
N PHE A 325 -22.57 -16.25 -0.07
CA PHE A 325 -21.91 -17.56 -0.03
C PHE A 325 -21.50 -18.00 1.38
N ALA A 326 -21.20 -17.06 2.27
CA ALA A 326 -20.90 -17.34 3.68
C ALA A 326 -22.16 -17.60 4.54
N GLY A 327 -23.36 -17.47 3.96
CA GLY A 327 -24.62 -17.56 4.71
C GLY A 327 -24.76 -16.48 5.79
N ALA A 328 -24.27 -15.26 5.51
CA ALA A 328 -24.33 -14.13 6.42
C ALA A 328 -25.78 -13.66 6.66
N GLY A 329 -26.04 -13.08 7.84
CA GLY A 329 -27.37 -12.63 8.23
C GLY A 329 -27.71 -11.20 7.77
N PRO A 330 -28.94 -10.73 8.03
CA PRO A 330 -29.38 -9.38 7.68
C PRO A 330 -28.51 -8.27 8.30
N ILE A 331 -27.92 -8.52 9.48
CA ILE A 331 -27.05 -7.55 10.17
C ILE A 331 -25.80 -7.27 9.32
N PHE A 332 -25.21 -8.30 8.70
CA PHE A 332 -24.11 -8.11 7.75
C PHE A 332 -24.53 -7.28 6.53
N PHE A 333 -25.67 -7.60 5.90
CA PHE A 333 -26.10 -6.88 4.69
C PHE A 333 -26.43 -5.42 4.98
N ILE A 334 -27.11 -5.13 6.08
CA ILE A 334 -27.45 -3.75 6.46
C ILE A 334 -26.21 -3.00 6.96
N GLY A 335 -25.49 -3.59 7.93
CA GLY A 335 -24.36 -2.95 8.59
C GLY A 335 -23.14 -2.82 7.67
N SER A 336 -22.69 -3.93 7.10
CA SER A 336 -21.47 -3.96 6.29
C SER A 336 -21.71 -3.46 4.87
N CYS A 337 -22.67 -4.02 4.14
CA CYS A 337 -22.93 -3.60 2.75
C CYS A 337 -23.63 -2.24 2.69
N GLY A 338 -24.71 -2.03 3.46
CA GLY A 338 -25.42 -0.75 3.50
C GLY A 338 -24.56 0.37 4.08
N GLY A 339 -23.93 0.15 5.23
CA GLY A 339 -23.02 1.13 5.84
C GLY A 339 -21.79 1.41 4.97
N GLY A 340 -21.18 0.37 4.39
CA GLY A 340 -20.07 0.50 3.45
C GLY A 340 -20.44 1.31 2.20
N ALA A 341 -21.63 1.08 1.64
CA ALA A 341 -22.14 1.83 0.49
C ALA A 341 -22.31 3.32 0.84
N LEU A 342 -22.89 3.63 2.01
CA LEU A 342 -23.03 5.01 2.47
C LEU A 342 -21.67 5.69 2.69
N ALA A 343 -20.72 4.99 3.31
CA ALA A 343 -19.37 5.48 3.55
C ALA A 343 -18.65 5.83 2.23
N LEU A 344 -18.69 4.91 1.26
CA LEU A 344 -18.08 5.11 -0.06
C LEU A 344 -18.80 6.20 -0.86
N ALA A 345 -20.13 6.20 -0.91
CA ALA A 345 -20.89 7.23 -1.61
C ALA A 345 -20.60 8.62 -1.01
N THR A 346 -20.47 8.72 0.31
CA THR A 346 -20.09 9.97 0.99
C THR A 346 -18.68 10.40 0.59
N MET A 347 -17.72 9.48 0.59
CA MET A 347 -16.36 9.74 0.15
C MET A 347 -16.34 10.23 -1.31
N VAL A 348 -16.98 9.49 -2.23
CA VAL A 348 -17.03 9.85 -3.65
C VAL A 348 -17.71 11.20 -3.86
N ARG A 349 -18.73 11.54 -3.07
CA ARG A 349 -19.37 12.86 -3.16
C ARG A 349 -18.48 13.99 -2.62
N ARG A 350 -17.75 13.76 -1.53
CA ARG A 350 -17.09 14.82 -0.76
C ARG A 350 -15.63 15.07 -1.15
N VAL A 351 -14.90 14.06 -1.62
CA VAL A 351 -13.45 14.21 -1.88
C VAL A 351 -13.17 15.24 -2.98
N ASN A 352 -12.32 16.21 -2.70
CA ASN A 352 -11.83 17.15 -3.70
C ASN A 352 -10.50 16.64 -4.25
N LEU A 353 -10.54 15.98 -5.41
CA LEU A 353 -9.36 15.38 -6.05
C LEU A 353 -8.29 16.40 -6.47
N LYS A 354 -8.63 17.70 -6.49
CA LYS A 354 -7.68 18.79 -6.78
C LYS A 354 -6.90 19.25 -5.55
N ASP A 355 -7.36 18.91 -4.35
CA ASP A 355 -6.72 19.28 -3.09
C ASP A 355 -5.98 18.09 -2.48
N VAL A 356 -4.64 18.17 -2.49
CA VAL A 356 -3.73 17.16 -1.93
C VAL A 356 -4.01 16.88 -0.45
N LYS A 357 -4.38 17.91 0.33
CA LYS A 357 -4.67 17.75 1.76
C LYS A 357 -5.97 16.98 1.98
N ASP A 358 -6.97 17.24 1.15
CA ASP A 358 -8.26 16.55 1.22
C ASP A 358 -8.12 15.09 0.74
N CYS A 359 -7.37 14.83 -0.33
CA CYS A 359 -7.02 13.47 -0.76
C CYS A 359 -6.31 12.69 0.35
N TRP A 360 -5.33 13.29 1.01
CA TRP A 360 -4.64 12.67 2.14
C TRP A 360 -5.57 12.38 3.32
N TRP A 361 -6.50 13.31 3.61
CA TRP A 361 -7.49 13.12 4.66
C TRP A 361 -8.39 11.93 4.36
N TRP A 362 -8.95 11.85 3.15
CA TRP A 362 -9.82 10.75 2.71
C TRP A 362 -9.09 9.43 2.64
N PHE A 363 -7.84 9.39 2.19
CA PHE A 363 -7.02 8.18 2.24
C PHE A 363 -6.80 7.70 3.68
N ARG A 364 -6.41 8.60 4.59
CA ARG A 364 -6.09 8.20 5.97
C ARG A 364 -7.33 7.84 6.79
N LYS A 365 -8.39 8.64 6.69
CA LYS A 365 -9.63 8.45 7.48
C LYS A 365 -10.58 7.47 6.80
N GLY A 366 -10.57 7.38 5.48
CA GLY A 366 -11.38 6.45 4.70
C GLY A 366 -11.13 4.99 5.06
N ALA A 367 -9.89 4.62 5.43
CA ALA A 367 -9.57 3.30 5.98
C ALA A 367 -10.52 2.92 7.13
N TRP A 368 -10.70 3.81 8.11
CA TRP A 368 -11.57 3.56 9.27
C TRP A 368 -13.03 3.85 9.00
N ILE A 369 -13.36 4.86 8.19
CA ILE A 369 -14.76 5.16 7.84
C ILE A 369 -15.37 4.00 7.07
N THR A 370 -14.76 3.57 5.97
CA THR A 370 -15.28 2.45 5.18
C THR A 370 -14.97 1.12 5.84
N GLY A 371 -13.71 0.87 6.18
CA GLY A 371 -13.31 -0.43 6.71
C GLY A 371 -13.81 -0.69 8.12
N GLY A 372 -13.82 0.33 8.99
CA GLY A 372 -14.41 0.21 10.32
C GLY A 372 -15.92 -0.05 10.25
N THR A 373 -16.65 0.62 9.35
CA THR A 373 -18.09 0.35 9.16
C THR A 373 -18.35 -1.08 8.70
N ILE A 374 -17.60 -1.59 7.72
CA ILE A 374 -17.70 -2.99 7.27
C ILE A 374 -17.36 -3.95 8.42
N SER A 375 -16.35 -3.63 9.23
CA SER A 375 -15.96 -4.44 10.40
C SER A 375 -17.06 -4.49 11.44
N LEU A 376 -17.71 -3.36 11.74
CA LEU A 376 -18.78 -3.27 12.73
C LEU A 376 -19.99 -4.12 12.33
N GLY A 377 -20.40 -4.08 11.06
CA GLY A 377 -21.48 -4.95 10.57
C GLY A 377 -21.12 -6.44 10.65
N LEU A 378 -19.87 -6.80 10.33
CA LEU A 378 -19.36 -8.16 10.44
C LEU A 378 -19.30 -8.66 11.90
N VAL A 379 -18.82 -7.82 12.83
CA VAL A 379 -18.83 -8.12 14.27
C VAL A 379 -20.26 -8.31 14.76
N GLY A 380 -21.18 -7.42 14.36
CA GLY A 380 -22.60 -7.51 14.72
C GLY A 380 -23.23 -8.82 14.25
N ASP A 381 -22.99 -9.22 13.00
CA ASP A 381 -23.50 -10.47 12.45
C ASP A 381 -22.95 -11.69 13.19
N TYR A 382 -21.64 -11.69 13.46
CA TYR A 382 -20.98 -12.75 14.24
C TYR A 382 -21.59 -12.92 15.64
N LEU A 383 -21.69 -11.83 16.41
CA LEU A 383 -22.21 -11.86 17.77
C LEU A 383 -23.68 -12.30 17.82
N TYR A 384 -24.50 -11.83 16.87
CA TYR A 384 -25.91 -12.20 16.79
C TYR A 384 -26.11 -13.68 16.43
N ARG A 385 -25.36 -14.19 15.45
CA ARG A 385 -25.46 -15.61 15.06
C ARG A 385 -25.00 -16.52 16.20
N ARG A 386 -23.95 -16.11 16.91
CA ARG A 386 -23.45 -16.84 18.07
C ARG A 386 -24.47 -16.89 19.21
N SER A 387 -25.08 -15.76 19.58
CA SER A 387 -26.07 -15.74 20.67
C SER A 387 -27.30 -16.60 20.34
N ARG A 388 -27.73 -16.63 19.08
CA ARG A 388 -28.80 -17.53 18.64
C ARG A 388 -28.43 -19.00 18.75
N GLU A 389 -27.19 -19.36 18.46
CA GLU A 389 -26.74 -20.74 18.60
C GLU A 389 -26.66 -21.15 20.08
N GLU A 390 -26.11 -20.29 20.93
CA GLU A 390 -26.07 -20.52 22.39
C GLU A 390 -27.48 -20.74 22.95
N SER A 391 -28.46 -19.93 22.53
CA SER A 391 -29.87 -20.12 22.90
C SER A 391 -30.48 -21.43 22.41
N LYS A 392 -30.15 -21.88 21.19
CA LYS A 392 -30.62 -23.17 20.67
C LYS A 392 -30.04 -24.34 21.44
N VAL A 393 -28.74 -24.31 21.72
CA VAL A 393 -28.08 -25.37 22.51
C VAL A 393 -28.68 -25.44 23.91
N ALA A 394 -28.89 -24.28 24.56
CA ALA A 394 -29.54 -24.22 25.86
C ALA A 394 -30.96 -24.81 25.85
N ALA A 395 -31.74 -24.54 24.79
CA ALA A 395 -33.09 -25.07 24.63
C ALA A 395 -33.16 -26.58 24.36
N ILE A 396 -32.11 -27.19 23.81
CA ILE A 396 -32.02 -28.64 23.58
C ILE A 396 -31.54 -29.38 24.84
N SER A 397 -30.82 -28.70 25.73
CA SER A 397 -30.31 -29.26 26.99
C SER A 397 -31.30 -29.24 28.17
N VAL A 398 -32.50 -28.70 27.97
CA VAL A 398 -33.64 -28.71 28.91
C VAL A 398 -34.68 -29.69 28.40
#